data_AF-A0A359KFU2-F1
#
_entry.id   AF-A0A359KFU2-F1
#
_cell.length_a   1.000
_cell.length_b   1.000
_cell.length_c   1.000
_cell.angle_alpha   90.00
_cell.angle_beta   90.00
_cell.angle_gamma   90.00
#
_symmetry.space_group_name_H-M   'P 1'
#
loop_
_entity.id
_entity.type
_entity.pdbx_description
1 polymer ?
#
loop_
_entity_poly.entity_id
_entity_poly.type
_entity_poly.pdbx_seq_one_letter_code
_entity_poly.pdbx_strand_id
1 'polypeptide(L)'
;MRRWLAMTAGLLIWAAHFLGLYLLASAADVWSSTEAAAGRWIGLGFSLLCLTLIAVAAFAMARRPAPDEPGRWERRVALTGALVAAVGVTWQTAPLAF
;
A
#
# COMPACT_ATOMS: atom_id res chain seq x y z
N MET A 1 4.16 17.82 -10.57
CA MET A 1 3.55 16.90 -9.58
C MET A 1 3.03 15.59 -10.16
N ARG A 2 2.21 15.58 -11.23
CA ARG A 2 1.55 14.34 -11.72
C ARG A 2 2.50 13.16 -12.01
N ARG A 3 3.68 13.40 -12.58
CA ARG A 3 4.69 12.36 -12.84
C ARG A 3 5.27 11.77 -11.54
N TRP A 4 5.65 12.64 -10.61
CA TRP A 4 6.09 12.25 -9.28
C TRP A 4 5.06 11.39 -8.57
N LEU A 5 3.79 11.82 -8.54
CA LEU A 5 2.71 11.04 -7.95
C LEU A 5 2.55 9.67 -8.59
N ALA A 6 2.72 9.55 -9.91
CA ALA A 6 2.64 8.26 -10.59
C ALA A 6 3.83 7.35 -10.25
N MET A 7 5.04 7.91 -10.13
CA MET A 7 6.24 7.17 -9.75
C MET A 7 6.20 6.71 -8.29
N THR A 8 5.61 7.51 -7.39
CA THR A 8 5.57 7.21 -5.96
C THR A 8 4.23 6.64 -5.51
N ALA A 9 3.30 6.35 -6.41
CA ALA A 9 1.94 5.93 -6.08
C ALA A 9 1.92 4.73 -5.12
N GLY A 10 2.70 3.69 -5.42
CA GLY A 10 2.82 2.51 -4.53
C GLY A 10 3.31 2.89 -3.13
N LEU A 11 4.35 3.72 -3.04
CA LEU A 11 4.90 4.17 -1.76
C LEU A 11 3.95 5.06 -0.97
N LEU A 12 3.16 5.90 -1.65
CA LEU A 12 2.11 6.71 -1.02
C LEU A 12 0.99 5.83 -0.47
N ILE A 13 0.58 4.79 -1.19
CA ILE A 13 -0.40 3.82 -0.71
C ILE A 13 0.16 3.06 0.50
N TRP A 14 1.43 2.65 0.46
CA TRP A 14 2.10 2.02 1.61
C TRP A 14 2.17 2.96 2.83
N ALA A 15 2.49 4.24 2.63
CA ALA A 15 2.52 5.20 3.74
C ALA A 15 1.13 5.40 4.37
N ALA A 16 0.08 5.48 3.54
CA ALA A 16 -1.30 5.54 4.02
C ALA A 16 -1.71 4.25 4.75
N HIS A 17 -1.27 3.09 4.24
CA HIS A 17 -1.48 1.81 4.90
C HIS A 17 -0.84 1.77 6.29
N PHE A 18 0.44 2.14 6.38
CA PHE A 18 1.17 2.19 7.65
C PHE A 18 0.48 3.10 8.66
N LEU A 19 0.11 4.31 8.25
CA LEU A 19 -0.61 5.26 9.12
C LEU A 19 -1.97 4.70 9.55
N GLY A 20 -2.72 4.07 8.64
CA GLY A 20 -4.01 3.48 8.96
C GLY A 20 -3.91 2.33 9.97
N LEU A 21 -2.97 1.39 9.78
CA LEU A 21 -2.75 0.32 10.76
C LEU A 21 -2.25 0.86 12.10
N TYR A 22 -1.38 1.88 12.09
CA TYR A 22 -0.91 2.52 13.32
C TYR A 22 -2.06 3.14 14.12
N LEU A 23 -2.98 3.83 13.45
CA LEU A 23 -4.17 4.41 14.09
C LEU A 23 -5.12 3.33 14.62
N LEU A 24 -5.33 2.25 13.85
CA LEU A 24 -6.14 1.12 14.30
C LEU A 24 -5.56 0.45 15.55
N ALA A 25 -4.24 0.21 15.56
CA ALA A 25 -3.55 -0.35 16.72
C ALA A 25 -3.66 0.59 17.94
N SER A 26 -3.42 1.88 17.74
CA SER A 26 -3.52 2.89 18.80
C SER A 26 -4.93 2.99 19.38
N ALA A 27 -5.97 2.83 18.56
CA ALA A 27 -7.36 2.80 19.03
C ALA A 27 -7.68 1.50 19.79
N ALA A 28 -7.21 0.36 19.28
CA ALA A 28 -7.40 -0.94 19.93
C ALA A 28 -6.76 -1.02 21.33
N ASP A 29 -5.63 -0.34 21.55
CA ASP A 29 -4.97 -0.26 22.87
C ASP A 29 -5.80 0.51 23.92
N VAL A 30 -6.77 1.33 23.49
CA VAL A 30 -7.64 2.12 24.37
C VAL A 30 -9.02 1.47 24.54
N TRP A 31 -9.44 0.62 23.61
CA TRP A 31 -10.77 0.00 23.61
C TRP A 31 -10.84 -1.34 24.36
N SER A 32 -12.07 -1.77 24.65
CA SER A 32 -12.33 -3.06 25.30
C SER A 32 -11.90 -4.24 24.41
N SER A 33 -11.58 -5.38 25.03
CA SER A 33 -11.08 -6.60 24.37
C SER A 33 -11.98 -7.15 23.25
N THR A 34 -13.29 -6.91 23.31
CA THR A 34 -14.25 -7.28 22.24
C THR A 34 -14.11 -6.42 20.98
N GLU A 35 -13.76 -5.14 21.10
CA GLU A 35 -13.53 -4.27 19.95
C GLU A 35 -12.16 -4.50 19.30
N ALA A 36 -11.19 -4.99 20.07
CA ALA A 36 -9.88 -5.39 19.57
C ALA A 36 -9.96 -6.53 18.52
N ALA A 37 -10.93 -7.45 18.66
CA ALA A 37 -11.16 -8.52 17.69
C ALA A 37 -11.73 -8.00 16.35
N ALA A 38 -12.65 -7.03 16.39
CA ALA A 38 -13.17 -6.38 15.19
C ALA A 38 -12.08 -5.56 14.47
N GLY A 39 -11.19 -4.91 15.23
CA GLY A 39 -10.05 -4.16 14.70
C GLY A 39 -9.12 -4.99 13.80
N ARG A 40 -8.92 -6.28 14.10
CA ARG A 40 -8.11 -7.18 13.26
C ARG A 40 -8.71 -7.38 11.87
N TRP A 41 -10.01 -7.67 11.78
CA TRP A 41 -10.70 -7.87 10.50
C TRP A 41 -10.76 -6.60 9.67
N ILE A 42 -10.96 -5.44 10.32
CA ILE A 42 -10.89 -4.13 9.66
C ILE A 42 -9.49 -3.89 9.09
N GLY A 43 -8.45 -4.15 9.89
CA GLY A 43 -7.05 -4.05 9.46
C GLY A 43 -6.74 -4.95 8.26
N LEU A 44 -7.15 -6.23 8.30
CA LEU A 44 -6.99 -7.15 7.18
C LEU A 44 -7.70 -6.66 5.90
N GLY A 45 -8.96 -6.23 6.02
CA GLY A 45 -9.72 -5.69 4.88
C GLY A 45 -9.06 -4.45 4.29
N PHE A 46 -8.58 -3.54 5.14
CA PHE A 46 -7.86 -2.34 4.73
C PHE A 46 -6.54 -2.67 4.03
N SER A 47 -5.76 -3.63 4.55
CA SER A 47 -4.54 -4.12 3.92
C SER A 47 -4.78 -4.71 2.54
N LEU A 48 -5.83 -5.53 2.37
CA LEU A 48 -6.20 -6.12 1.08
C LEU A 48 -6.61 -5.03 0.07
N LEU A 49 -7.32 -4.00 0.52
CA LEU A 49 -7.63 -2.85 -0.31
C LEU A 49 -6.35 -2.14 -0.77
N CYS A 50 -5.40 -1.89 0.13
CA CYS A 50 -4.12 -1.27 -0.21
C CYS A 50 -3.31 -2.10 -1.22
N LEU A 51 -3.22 -3.42 -1.04
CA LEU A 51 -2.57 -4.31 -2.01
C LEU A 51 -3.24 -4.25 -3.38
N THR A 52 -4.57 -4.23 -3.41
CA THR A 52 -5.34 -4.11 -4.66
C THR A 52 -5.03 -2.78 -5.36
N LEU A 53 -5.01 -1.67 -4.63
CA LEU A 53 -4.68 -0.36 -5.19
C LEU A 53 -3.23 -0.29 -5.69
N ILE A 54 -2.28 -0.91 -5.00
CA ILE A 54 -0.89 -1.03 -5.46
C ILE A 54 -0.83 -1.83 -6.77
N ALA A 55 -1.54 -2.97 -6.86
CA ALA A 55 -1.60 -3.79 -8.05
C ALA A 55 -2.21 -3.02 -9.24
N VAL A 56 -3.30 -2.28 -9.01
CA VAL A 56 -3.92 -1.41 -10.03
C VAL A 56 -2.97 -0.32 -10.49
N ALA A 57 -2.26 0.36 -9.58
CA ALA A 57 -1.28 1.39 -9.91
C ALA A 57 -0.12 0.82 -10.73
N ALA A 58 0.42 -0.34 -10.32
CA ALA A 58 1.47 -1.05 -11.04
C ALA A 58 1.01 -1.47 -12.43
N PHE A 59 -0.19 -2.04 -12.55
CA PHE A 59 -0.76 -2.45 -13.83
C PHE A 59 -0.95 -1.26 -14.77
N ALA A 60 -1.51 -0.15 -14.26
CA ALA A 60 -1.67 1.07 -15.04
C ALA A 60 -0.33 1.62 -15.54
N MET A 61 0.72 1.60 -14.69
CA MET A 61 2.06 2.03 -15.09
C MET A 61 2.74 1.07 -16.08
N ALA A 62 2.55 -0.24 -15.93
CA ALA A 62 3.07 -1.23 -16.86
C ALA A 62 2.46 -1.09 -18.27
N ARG A 63 1.19 -0.69 -18.35
CA ARG A 63 0.46 -0.48 -19.62
C ARG A 63 0.74 0.86 -20.28
N ARG A 64 1.39 1.82 -19.61
CA ARG A 64 1.70 3.12 -20.21
C ARG A 64 2.76 2.99 -21.31
N PRO A 65 2.52 3.56 -22.50
CA PRO A 65 3.55 3.71 -23.53
C PRO A 65 4.73 4.52 -22.97
N ALA A 66 5.94 4.03 -23.21
CA ALA A 66 7.19 4.67 -22.79
C ALA A 66 8.19 4.64 -23.96
N PRO A 67 7.93 5.42 -25.02
CA PRO A 67 8.73 5.40 -26.24
C PRO A 67 10.14 6.00 -26.04
N ASP A 68 10.30 6.89 -25.06
CA ASP A 68 11.53 7.59 -24.71
C ASP A 68 12.21 7.02 -23.45
N GLU A 69 13.51 7.28 -23.31
CA GLU A 69 14.31 6.86 -22.14
C GLU A 69 13.75 7.39 -20.81
N PRO A 70 13.40 8.68 -20.67
CA PRO A 70 12.80 9.20 -19.44
C PRO A 70 11.53 8.44 -19.04
N GLY A 71 10.62 8.18 -19.98
CA GLY A 71 9.40 7.40 -19.72
C GLY A 71 9.69 5.97 -19.25
N ARG A 72 10.73 5.32 -19.79
CA ARG A 72 11.16 3.98 -19.34
C ARG A 72 11.71 4.00 -17.92
N TRP A 73 12.48 5.03 -17.57
CA TRP A 73 13.00 5.22 -16.21
C TRP A 73 11.87 5.49 -15.21
N GLU A 74 10.94 6.41 -15.54
CA GLU A 74 9.77 6.71 -14.70
C GLU A 74 8.95 5.42 -14.42
N ARG A 75 8.76 4.57 -15.44
CA ARG A 75 8.08 3.28 -15.29
C ARG A 75 8.84 2.32 -14.37
N ARG A 76 10.16 2.20 -14.51
CA ARG A 76 10.97 1.33 -13.64
C ARG A 76 10.88 1.77 -12.18
N VAL A 77 11.01 3.07 -11.91
CA VAL A 77 10.86 3.63 -10.56
C VAL A 77 9.48 3.31 -9.99
N ALA A 78 8.43 3.53 -10.78
CA ALA A 78 7.05 3.27 -10.35
C ALA A 78 6.82 1.79 -9.99
N LEU A 79 7.28 0.86 -10.83
CA LEU A 79 7.09 -0.57 -10.63
C LEU A 79 7.93 -1.10 -9.46
N THR A 80 9.18 -0.66 -9.32
CA THR A 80 10.02 -1.02 -8.17
C THR A 80 9.42 -0.47 -6.86
N GLY A 81 8.94 0.78 -6.86
CA GLY A 81 8.25 1.36 -5.70
C GLY A 81 6.97 0.62 -5.34
N ALA A 82 6.19 0.18 -6.34
CA ALA A 82 5.01 -0.65 -6.12
C ALA A 82 5.35 -2.03 -5.55
N LEU A 83 6.43 -2.67 -6.01
CA LEU A 83 6.90 -3.94 -5.46
C LEU A 83 7.32 -3.80 -4.00
N VAL A 84 8.13 -2.79 -3.68
CA VAL A 84 8.56 -2.50 -2.30
C VAL A 84 7.36 -2.22 -1.41
N ALA A 85 6.40 -1.44 -1.89
CA ALA A 85 5.16 -1.15 -1.19
C ALA A 85 4.34 -2.43 -0.92
N ALA A 86 4.18 -3.31 -1.91
CA ALA A 86 3.46 -4.57 -1.75
C ALA A 86 4.11 -5.46 -0.69
N VAL A 87 5.43 -5.63 -0.74
CA VAL A 87 6.19 -6.38 0.28
C VAL A 87 6.00 -5.76 1.66
N GLY A 88 6.09 -4.43 1.76
CA GLY A 88 5.91 -3.70 3.01
C GLY A 88 4.51 -3.88 3.60
N VAL A 89 3.46 -3.80 2.77
CA VAL A 89 2.08 -4.04 3.20
C VAL A 89 1.93 -5.48 3.66
N THR A 90 2.32 -6.49 2.86
CA THR A 90 2.20 -7.90 3.24
C THR A 90 2.92 -8.22 4.55
N TRP A 91 4.13 -7.69 4.75
CA TRP A 91 4.87 -7.86 5.99
C TRP A 91 4.15 -7.25 7.19
N GLN A 92 3.63 -6.02 7.06
CA GLN A 92 2.91 -5.32 8.13
C GLN A 92 1.55 -5.95 8.45
N THR A 93 0.93 -6.59 7.47
CA THR A 93 -0.36 -7.29 7.63
C THR A 93 -0.20 -8.67 8.28
N ALA A 94 0.97 -9.32 8.14
CA ALA A 94 1.17 -10.69 8.61
C ALA A 94 0.77 -10.91 10.08
N PRO A 95 1.10 -10.03 11.06
CA PRO A 95 0.69 -10.21 12.46
C PRO A 95 -0.82 -10.14 12.71
N LEU A 96 -1.62 -9.63 11.77
CA LEU A 96 -3.08 -9.58 11.89
C LEU A 96 -3.76 -10.88 11.44
N ALA A 97 -3.04 -11.73 10.70
CA ALA A 97 -3.55 -12.99 10.16
C ALA A 97 -3.33 -14.19 11.10
N PHE A 98 -2.59 -14.02 12.19
CA PHE A 98 -2.26 -15.03 13.19
C PHE A 98 -2.60 -14.51 14.60
#